data_AF-A0A6B1F2H0-F1
#
_entry.id   AF-A0A6B1F2H0-F1
#
_cell.length_a   1.000
_cell.length_b   1.000
_cell.length_c   1.000
_cell.angle_alpha   90.00
_cell.angle_beta   90.00
_cell.angle_gamma   90.00
#
_symmetry.space_group_name_H-M   'P 1'
#
loop_
_entity.id
_entity.type
_entity.pdbx_description
1 polymer ?
#
loop_
_entity_poly.entity_id
_entity_poly.type
_entity_poly.pdbx_seq_one_letter_code
_entity_poly.pdbx_strand_id
1 'polypeptide(L)' 'MMFGITDGFDVVIGNPPYISHDKISKQLKTKIKNGYQSYQPFADIYCYFIEKAIDLQNEGGILSFITSNSYLRAQY' A
#
# COMPACT_ATOMS: atom_id res chain seq x y z
N MET A 1 -14.07 -2.58 -3.95
CA MET A 1 -14.69 -3.92 -3.97
C MET A 1 -13.63 -4.96 -4.27
N MET A 2 -13.45 -5.93 -3.37
CA MET A 2 -12.54 -7.07 -3.55
C MET A 2 -13.36 -8.35 -3.37
N PHE A 3 -13.31 -9.27 -4.33
CA PHE A 3 -14.11 -10.51 -4.31
C PHE A 3 -15.64 -10.32 -4.22
N GLY A 4 -16.17 -9.20 -4.72
CA GLY A 4 -17.59 -8.87 -4.59
C GLY A 4 -18.00 -8.32 -3.22
N ILE A 5 -17.06 -8.23 -2.27
CA ILE A 5 -17.28 -7.66 -0.93
C ILE A 5 -17.12 -6.14 -1.00
N THR A 6 -18.11 -5.43 -0.46
CA THR A 6 -18.17 -3.96 -0.39
C THR A 6 -17.86 -3.41 0.99
N ASP A 7 -18.13 -4.20 2.03
CA ASP A 7 -18.19 -3.72 3.41
C ASP A 7 -16.83 -3.69 4.10
N GLY A 8 -15.77 -4.12 3.41
CA GLY A 8 -14.40 -4.22 3.92
C GLY A 8 -14.09 -5.57 4.58
N PHE A 9 -12.96 -5.63 5.30
CA PHE A 9 -12.46 -6.82 5.98
C PHE A 9 -12.07 -6.51 7.43
N ASP A 10 -12.42 -7.40 8.35
CA ASP A 10 -12.03 -7.28 9.77
C ASP A 10 -10.52 -7.48 9.97
N VAL A 11 -9.88 -8.27 9.10
CA VAL A 11 -8.44 -8.53 9.14
C VAL A 11 -7.88 -8.51 7.72
N VAL A 12 -6.82 -7.72 7.52
CA VAL A 12 -6.05 -7.70 6.27
C VAL A 12 -4.60 -8.03 6.59
N ILE A 13 -4.10 -9.11 5.98
CA ILE A 13 -2.74 -9.63 6.17
C ILE A 13 -1.99 -9.61 4.84
N GLY A 14 -0.73 -9.16 4.84
CA GLY A 14 0.04 -9.09 3.59
C GLY A 14 1.56 -9.18 3.76
N ASN A 15 2.20 -9.72 2.73
CA ASN A 15 3.64 -9.55 2.47
C ASN A 15 3.78 -8.80 1.13
N PRO A 16 3.83 -7.47 1.15
CA PRO A 16 3.80 -6.64 -0.03
C PRO A 16 5.13 -6.71 -0.81
N PRO A 17 5.15 -6.28 -2.08
CA PRO A 17 6.37 -6.29 -2.88
C PRO A 17 7.38 -5.21 -2.46
N TYR A 18 8.64 -5.60 -2.25
CA TYR A 18 9.75 -4.70 -1.90
C TYR A 18 10.46 -4.17 -3.15
N ILE A 19 9.77 -3.29 -3.88
CA ILE A 19 10.25 -2.71 -5.13
C ILE A 19 10.31 -1.19 -4.96
N SER A 20 11.41 -0.56 -5.35
CA SER A 20 11.55 0.89 -5.34
C SER A 20 10.78 1.54 -6.50
N HIS A 21 10.29 2.77 -6.29
CA HIS A 21 9.51 3.52 -7.28
C HIS A 21 10.22 3.63 -8.64
N ASP A 22 11.53 3.77 -8.66
CA ASP A 22 12.31 3.94 -9.89
C ASP A 22 12.18 2.73 -10.85
N LYS A 23 12.01 1.52 -10.31
CA LYS A 23 11.98 0.24 -11.05
C LYS A 23 10.65 -0.09 -11.72
N ILE A 24 9.59 0.68 -11.48
CA ILE A 24 8.28 0.46 -12.12
C ILE A 24 8.11 1.28 -13.41
N SER A 25 7.21 0.80 -14.28
CA SER A 25 6.96 1.43 -15.59
C SER A 25 6.41 2.86 -15.43
N LYS A 26 6.70 3.73 -16.40
CA LYS A 26 6.20 5.13 -16.42
C LYS A 26 4.67 5.20 -16.31
N GLN A 27 3.96 4.28 -16.97
CA GLN A 27 2.51 4.19 -16.90
C GLN A 27 2.03 3.86 -15.48
N LEU A 28 2.70 2.95 -14.78
CA LEU A 28 2.35 2.61 -13.39
C LEU A 28 2.66 3.78 -12.44
N LYS A 29 3.79 4.49 -12.64
CA LYS A 29 4.12 5.70 -11.86
C LYS A 29 3.01 6.75 -11.93
N THR A 30 2.49 7.01 -13.14
CA THR A 30 1.38 7.95 -13.34
C THR A 30 0.10 7.49 -12.65
N LYS A 31 -0.23 6.19 -12.73
CA LYS A 31 -1.41 5.64 -12.03
C LYS A 31 -1.28 5.79 -10.51
N ILE A 32 -0.12 5.49 -9.96
CA ILE A 32 0.13 5.60 -8.52
C ILE A 32 0.02 7.06 -8.07
N LYS A 33 0.67 7.98 -8.80
CA LYS A 33 0.63 9.43 -8.49
C LYS A 33 -0.79 9.99 -8.41
N ASN A 34 -1.70 9.49 -9.25
CA ASN A 34 -3.08 9.98 -9.30
C ASN A 34 -4.04 9.16 -8.42
N GLY A 35 -3.61 8.02 -7.88
CA GLY A 35 -4.47 7.04 -7.23
C GLY A 35 -4.23 6.84 -5.74
N TYR A 36 -3.13 7.37 -5.20
CA TYR A 36 -2.73 7.18 -3.81
C TYR A 36 -2.40 8.51 -3.15
N GLN A 37 -2.95 8.74 -1.97
CA GLN A 37 -2.70 9.93 -1.17
C GLN A 37 -1.29 9.91 -0.57
N SER A 38 -0.75 8.73 -0.28
CA SER A 38 0.61 8.55 0.24
C SER A 38 1.70 8.67 -0.83
N TYR A 39 1.39 9.24 -2.01
CA TYR A 39 2.34 9.36 -3.10
C TYR A 39 3.56 10.18 -2.70
N GLN A 40 4.73 9.52 -2.75
CA GLN A 40 6.04 10.17 -2.73
C GLN A 40 6.89 9.69 -3.92
N PRO A 41 7.67 10.58 -4.56
CA PRO A 41 8.48 10.23 -5.73
C PRO A 41 9.52 9.11 -5.50
N PHE A 42 9.90 8.88 -4.24
CA PHE A 42 10.94 7.93 -3.83
C PHE A 42 10.42 6.85 -2.88
N ALA A 43 9.10 6.74 -2.68
CA ALA A 43 8.54 5.70 -1.82
C ALA A 43 8.64 4.32 -2.46
N ASP A 44 8.95 3.32 -1.65
CA ASP A 44 8.83 1.93 -2.09
C ASP A 44 7.36 1.58 -2.34
N ILE A 45 7.13 0.66 -3.28
CA ILE A 45 5.79 0.29 -3.74
C ILE A 45 4.93 -0.29 -2.61
N TYR A 46 5.54 -0.93 -1.60
CA TYR A 46 4.80 -1.49 -0.47
C TYR A 46 4.01 -0.44 0.32
N CYS A 47 4.41 0.84 0.31
CA CYS A 47 3.68 1.91 0.99
C CYS A 47 2.25 2.04 0.44
N TYR A 48 2.08 1.90 -0.89
CA TYR A 48 0.77 1.95 -1.54
C TYR A 48 -0.09 0.72 -1.24
N PHE A 49 0.54 -0.43 -0.98
CA PHE A 49 -0.18 -1.62 -0.53
C PHE A 49 -0.74 -1.42 0.89
N ILE A 50 0.00 -0.73 1.75
CA ILE A 50 -0.46 -0.39 3.10
C ILE A 50 -1.65 0.58 3.02
N GLU A 51 -1.58 1.64 2.20
CA GLU A 51 -2.73 2.54 1.98
C GLU A 51 -3.96 1.78 1.46
N LYS A 52 -3.77 0.93 0.45
CA LYS A 52 -4.87 0.10 -0.08
C LYS A 52 -5.45 -0.84 0.98
N ALA A 53 -4.63 -1.35 1.88
CA ALA A 53 -5.07 -2.23 2.96
C ALA A 53 -5.91 -1.48 4.00
N ILE A 54 -5.53 -0.23 4.33
CA ILE A 54 -6.32 0.66 5.17
C ILE A 54 -7.69 0.93 4.53
N ASP A 55 -7.75 1.21 3.22
CA ASP A 55 -9.01 1.40 2.49
C ASP A 55 -9.94 0.18 2.51
N LEU A 56 -9.37 -1.02 2.64
CA LEU A 56 -10.10 -2.28 2.62
C LEU A 56 -10.49 -2.74 4.03
N GLN A 57 -9.92 -2.13 5.06
CA GLN A 57 -10.12 -2.53 6.45
C GLN A 57 -11.40 -1.92 7.01
N ASN A 58 -12.11 -2.70 7.83
CA ASN A 58 -13.22 -2.20 8.63
C ASN A 58 -12.72 -1.27 9.74
N GLU A 59 -13.58 -0.35 10.19
CA GLU A 59 -13.32 0.44 11.38
C GLU A 59 -13.05 -0.49 12.57
N GLY A 60 -11.90 -0.29 13.25
CA GLY A 60 -11.47 -1.15 14.36
C GLY A 60 -10.93 -2.53 13.96
N GLY A 61 -10.77 -2.81 12.66
CA GLY A 61 -10.16 -4.05 12.18
C GLY A 61 -8.66 -4.15 12.49
N ILE A 62 -7.99 -5.17 11.95
CA ILE A 62 -6.56 -5.41 12.16
C ILE A 62 -5.80 -5.44 10.83
N LEU A 63 -4.68 -4.72 10.78
CA LEU A 63 -3.68 -4.81 9.72
C LEU A 63 -2.44 -5.55 10.22
N SER A 64 -2.00 -6.56 9.47
CA SER A 64 -0.76 -7.28 9.78
C SER A 64 0.09 -7.44 8.52
N PHE A 65 1.21 -6.72 8.46
CA PHE A 65 2.08 -6.71 7.30
C PHE A 65 3.50 -7.10 7.68
N ILE A 66 4.11 -7.95 6.86
CA ILE A 66 5.57 -8.00 6.81
C ILE A 66 6.01 -6.76 6.03
N THR A 67 6.96 -6.00 6.56
CA THR A 67 7.42 -4.77 5.95
C THR A 67 8.95 -4.67 6.02
N SER A 68 9.52 -3.83 5.17
CA SER A 68 10.95 -3.56 5.19
C SER A 68 11.32 -2.85 6.49
N ASN A 69 12.50 -3.16 7.04
CA ASN A 69 13.07 -2.42 8.17
C ASN A 69 13.17 -0.91 7.90
N SER A 70 13.23 -0.51 6.62
CA SER A 70 13.25 0.90 6.21
C SER A 70 11.97 1.65 6.55
N TYR A 71 10.82 0.97 6.70
CA TYR A 71 9.54 1.63 6.97
C TYR A 71 9.56 2.51 8.23
N LEU A 72 10.25 2.07 9.28
CA LEU A 72 10.38 2.81 10.53
C LEU A 72 11.50 3.87 10.51
N ARG A 73 12.34 3.89 9.48
CA ARG A 73 13.57 4.70 9.43
C ARG A 73 13.58 5.73 8.31
N ALA A 74 12.87 5.47 7.22
CA ALA A 74 12.81 6.36 6.09
C ALA A 74 11.88 7.54 6.39
N GLN A 75 12.30 8.72 5.95
CA GLN A 75 11.44 9.91 5.91
C GLN A 75 10.67 9.85 4.59
N TYR A 76 9.42 9.40 4.66
CA TYR A 76 8.45 9.48 3.57
C TYR A 76 7.52 10.68 3.79
#